data_AF-A0A816G631-F1
#
_entry.id   AF-A0A816G631-F1
#
_cell.length_a   1.000
_cell.length_b   1.000
_cell.length_c   1.000
_cell.angle_alpha   90.00
_cell.angle_beta   90.00
_cell.angle_gamma   90.00
#
_symmetry.space_group_name_H-M   'P 1'
#
loop_
_entity.id
_entity.type
_entity.pdbx_description
1 polymer ?
#
loop_
_entity_poly.entity_id
_entity_poly.type
_entity_poly.pdbx_seq_one_letter_code
_entity_poly.pdbx_strand_id
1 'polypeptide(L)'
;VPHAYGIVERYTHIEVSYVDDQGVQHTNEQLSGWQARVWQHETDHLDGILYSNRQSGINNGPNCTELHRYQSKDELERNFPK
;
A
#
# COMPACT_ATOMS: atom_id res chain seq x y z
N VAL A 1 -9.20 -5.24 -6.17
CA VAL A 1 -10.20 -5.00 -7.24
C VAL A 1 -9.50 -4.40 -8.44
N PRO A 2 -9.36 -5.13 -9.55
CA PRO A 2 -8.83 -4.57 -10.77
C PRO A 2 -9.78 -3.49 -11.30
N HIS A 3 -9.24 -2.34 -11.74
CA HIS A 3 -9.92 -1.24 -12.45
C HIS A 3 -10.77 -0.24 -11.67
N ALA A 4 -10.69 -0.20 -10.35
CA ALA A 4 -11.42 0.80 -9.57
C ALA A 4 -10.52 1.59 -8.62
N TYR A 5 -10.79 2.89 -8.51
CA TYR A 5 -9.96 3.86 -7.80
C TYR A 5 -10.82 4.66 -6.82
N GLY A 6 -10.22 4.99 -5.68
CA GLY A 6 -10.86 5.77 -4.62
C GLY A 6 -9.82 6.24 -3.62
N ILE A 7 -10.18 7.26 -2.83
CA ILE A 7 -9.36 7.72 -1.71
C ILE A 7 -9.58 6.73 -0.56
N VAL A 8 -8.50 6.16 -0.05
CA VAL A 8 -8.51 5.25 1.11
C VAL A 8 -7.46 5.74 2.08
N GLU A 9 -7.87 5.98 3.31
CA GLU A 9 -6.97 6.36 4.39
C GLU A 9 -6.13 5.16 4.82
N ARG A 10 -4.81 5.37 4.90
CA ARG A 10 -3.83 4.33 5.26
C ARG A 10 -2.70 4.94 6.09
N TYR A 11 -2.04 4.10 6.88
CA TYR A 11 -0.87 4.50 7.64
C TYR A 11 0.31 4.79 6.70
N THR A 12 1.02 5.89 6.95
CA THR A 12 2.18 6.28 6.14
C THR A 12 3.45 5.54 6.52
N HIS A 13 3.48 4.95 7.73
CA HIS A 13 4.57 4.17 8.29
C HIS A 13 3.98 2.94 8.99
N ILE A 14 4.53 1.77 8.71
CA ILE A 14 4.08 0.50 9.28
C ILE A 14 5.28 -0.37 9.61
N GLU A 15 5.12 -1.20 10.64
CA GLU A 15 6.04 -2.29 10.95
C GLU A 15 5.42 -3.59 10.43
N VAL A 16 6.19 -4.39 9.68
CA VAL A 16 5.71 -5.65 9.11
C VAL A 16 6.58 -6.83 9.54
N SER A 17 5.95 -7.99 9.60
CA SER A 17 6.62 -9.28 9.76
C SER A 17 6.06 -10.24 8.71
N TYR A 18 6.95 -10.96 8.02
CA TYR A 18 6.57 -11.83 6.91
C TYR A 18 7.59 -12.93 6.68
N VAL A 19 7.20 -13.92 5.88
CA VAL A 19 8.08 -14.99 5.41
C VAL A 19 8.29 -14.80 3.93
N ASP A 20 9.53 -14.80 3.48
CA ASP A 20 9.86 -14.68 2.06
C ASP A 20 9.69 -16.01 1.31
N ASP A 21 9.94 -15.98 0.00
CA ASP A 21 9.83 -17.15 -0.88
C ASP A 21 10.86 -18.25 -0.58
N GLN A 22 11.93 -17.91 0.15
CA GLN A 22 12.96 -18.85 0.61
C GLN A 22 12.63 -19.43 2.00
N GLY A 23 11.50 -19.03 2.60
CA GLY A 23 11.09 -19.48 3.93
C GLY A 23 11.80 -18.76 5.08
N VAL A 24 12.51 -17.67 4.80
CA VAL A 24 13.19 -16.86 5.84
C VAL A 24 12.18 -15.93 6.49
N GLN A 25 12.20 -15.89 7.82
CA GLN A 25 11.34 -15.00 8.60
C GLN A 25 12.00 -13.63 8.75
N HIS A 26 11.28 -12.61 8.31
CA HIS A 26 11.60 -11.20 8.49
C HIS A 26 10.69 -10.60 9.55
N THR A 27 11.26 -9.87 10.51
CA THR A 27 10.52 -9.28 11.63
C THR A 27 10.94 -7.84 11.87
N ASN A 28 9.99 -6.99 12.26
CA ASN A 28 10.19 -5.58 12.59
C ASN A 28 10.72 -4.74 11.41
N GLU A 29 10.35 -5.12 10.19
CA GLU A 29 10.73 -4.37 8.98
C GLU A 29 9.88 -3.10 8.89
N GLN A 30 10.54 -1.95 8.78
CA GLN A 30 9.87 -0.65 8.75
C GLN A 30 9.65 -0.20 7.32
N LEU A 31 8.39 -0.06 6.93
CA LEU A 31 7.99 0.40 5.60
C LEU A 31 7.33 1.77 5.69
N SER A 32 7.56 2.59 4.67
CA SER A 32 6.96 3.92 4.58
C SER A 32 6.50 4.26 3.16
N GLY A 33 5.69 5.31 3.04
CA GLY A 33 5.25 5.86 1.75
C GLY A 33 4.54 4.83 0.87
N TRP A 34 5.03 4.68 -0.36
CA TRP A 34 4.45 3.75 -1.34
C TRP A 34 4.49 2.28 -0.88
N GLN A 35 5.60 1.84 -0.29
CA GLN A 35 5.75 0.46 0.16
C GLN A 35 4.75 0.13 1.26
N ALA A 36 4.58 1.02 2.25
CA ALA A 36 3.59 0.87 3.30
C ALA A 36 2.16 0.79 2.74
N ARG A 37 1.85 1.58 1.71
CA ARG A 37 0.54 1.56 1.05
C ARG A 37 0.27 0.23 0.33
N VAL A 38 1.21 -0.23 -0.49
CA VAL A 38 1.06 -1.48 -1.24
C VAL A 38 0.91 -2.63 -0.28
N TRP A 39 1.74 -2.69 0.76
CA TRP A 39 1.65 -3.70 1.80
C TRP A 39 0.25 -3.78 2.41
N GLN A 40 -0.27 -2.66 2.92
CA GLN A 40 -1.63 -2.63 3.49
C GLN A 40 -2.71 -3.00 2.46
N HIS A 41 -2.53 -2.69 1.16
CA HIS A 41 -3.49 -3.05 0.11
C HIS A 41 -3.50 -4.56 -0.17
N GLU A 42 -2.34 -5.18 -0.29
CA GLU A 42 -2.25 -6.62 -0.55
C GLU A 42 -2.66 -7.42 0.70
N THR A 43 -2.32 -6.94 1.91
CA THR A 43 -2.79 -7.55 3.16
C THR A 43 -4.32 -7.49 3.27
N ASP A 44 -4.98 -6.40 2.88
CA ASP A 44 -6.44 -6.34 2.84
C ASP A 44 -7.04 -7.48 1.99
N HIS A 45 -6.42 -7.84 0.86
CA HIS A 45 -6.91 -8.95 0.04
C HIS A 45 -6.76 -10.31 0.71
N LEU A 46 -5.73 -10.50 1.55
CA LEU A 46 -5.57 -11.72 2.35
C LEU A 46 -6.73 -11.91 3.33
N ASP A 47 -7.27 -10.80 3.84
CA ASP A 47 -8.43 -10.78 4.74
C ASP A 47 -9.77 -10.73 3.99
N GLY A 48 -9.77 -10.82 2.66
CA GLY A 48 -10.97 -10.69 1.82
C GLY A 48 -11.58 -9.28 1.79
N ILE A 49 -10.83 -8.27 2.24
CA ILE A 49 -11.24 -6.87 2.28
C ILE A 49 -10.90 -6.21 0.95
N LEU A 50 -11.89 -5.61 0.29
CA LEU A 50 -11.71 -4.81 -0.92
C LEU A 50 -11.62 -3.32 -0.59
N TYR A 51 -10.99 -2.54 -1.46
CA TYR A 51 -10.81 -1.10 -1.26
C TYR A 51 -12.14 -0.34 -1.05
N SER A 52 -13.22 -0.79 -1.68
CA SER A 52 -14.59 -0.26 -1.52
C SER A 52 -15.12 -0.37 -0.09
N ASN A 53 -14.64 -1.35 0.67
CA ASN A 53 -15.06 -1.60 2.04
C ASN A 53 -14.34 -0.67 3.03
N ARG A 54 -13.24 -0.04 2.61
CA ARG A 54 -12.46 0.95 3.39
C ARG A 54 -12.71 2.40 2.95
N GLN A 55 -13.72 2.65 2.13
CA GLN A 55 -14.04 4.01 1.70
C GLN A 55 -14.60 4.79 2.88
N SER A 56 -13.75 5.51 3.61
CA SER A 56 -14.19 6.43 4.66
C SER A 56 -14.93 7.59 4.02
N GLY A 57 -16.10 7.90 4.58
CA GLY A 57 -16.84 9.10 4.24
C GLY A 57 -15.91 10.31 4.34
N ILE A 58 -16.01 11.20 3.35
CA ILE A 58 -15.29 12.46 3.28
C ILE A 58 -15.35 13.13 4.67
N ASN A 59 -14.21 13.21 5.35
CA ASN A 59 -13.80 14.25 6.31
C ASN A 59 -12.87 13.68 7.41
N ASN A 60 -11.63 14.19 7.42
CA ASN A 60 -10.67 14.27 8.54
C ASN A 60 -9.81 13.03 8.87
N GLY A 61 -8.78 12.78 8.06
CA GLY A 61 -7.64 11.90 8.38
C GLY A 61 -6.33 12.40 7.74
N PRO A 62 -5.15 12.03 8.28
CA PRO A 62 -3.89 12.69 7.97
C PRO A 62 -3.46 12.42 6.53
N ASN A 63 -3.21 13.49 5.77
CA ASN A 63 -2.51 13.60 4.48
C ASN A 63 -2.04 12.29 3.81
N CYS A 64 -2.97 11.47 3.35
CA CYS A 64 -2.72 10.44 2.35
C CYS A 64 -3.40 10.88 1.05
N THR A 65 -2.82 11.89 0.40
CA THR A 65 -3.26 12.36 -0.92
C THR A 65 -2.10 12.26 -1.89
N GLU A 66 -1.80 11.03 -2.34
CA GLU A 66 -0.91 10.83 -3.48
C GLU A 66 -1.60 9.95 -4.54
N LEU A 67 -2.26 10.66 -5.45
CA LEU A 67 -2.67 10.16 -6.76
C LEU A 67 -1.44 10.23 -7.70
N HIS A 68 -0.45 9.36 -7.48
CA HIS A 68 0.62 9.19 -8.47
C HIS A 68 0.22 8.10 -9.47
N ARG A 69 -0.27 8.55 -10.62
CA ARG A 69 -0.43 7.72 -11.80
C ARG A 69 0.92 7.69 -12.53
N TYR A 70 1.69 6.63 -12.32
CA TYR A 70 2.84 6.35 -13.20
C TYR A 70 2.30 5.95 -14.56
N GLN A 71 2.66 6.70 -15.60
CA GLN A 71 2.21 6.47 -16.97
C GLN A 71 2.99 5.33 -17.64
N SER A 72 4.10 4.89 -17.03
CA SER A 72 4.92 3.79 -17.54
C SER A 72 5.67 3.07 -16.42
N LYS A 73 6.08 1.83 -16.72
CA LYS A 73 6.95 1.02 -15.84
C LYS A 73 8.27 1.73 -15.55
N ASP A 74 8.83 2.41 -16.55
CA ASP A 74 10.08 3.16 -16.44
C ASP A 74 9.98 4.34 -15.45
N GLU A 75 8.81 5.00 -15.40
CA GLU A 75 8.55 6.08 -14.45
C GLU A 75 8.46 5.57 -13.01
N LEU A 76 7.90 4.37 -12.82
CA LEU A 76 7.85 3.72 -11.51
C LEU A 76 9.25 3.29 -11.06
N GLU A 77 10.02 2.64 -11.92
CA GLU A 77 11.38 2.16 -11.60
C GLU A 77 12.36 3.31 -11.35
N ARG A 78 12.17 4.48 -11.97
CA ARG A 78 12.98 5.68 -11.71
C ARG A 78 12.71 6.27 -10.33
N ASN A 79 11.46 6.27 -9.88
CA ASN A 79 11.08 6.84 -8.59
C ASN A 79 11.25 5.85 -7.42
N PHE A 80 11.28 4.55 -7.71
CA PHE A 80 11.57 3.47 -6.76
C PHE A 80 12.63 2.53 -7.33
N PRO A 81 13.90 2.96 -7.39
CA PRO A 81 14.98 2.07 -7.79
C PRO A 81 15.13 0.95 -6.75
N LYS A 82 15.41 -0.26 -7.25
CA LYS A 82 15.66 -1.46 -6.43
C LYS A 82 16.90 -1.31 -5.56
#